data_AF-A0A832M3W5-F1
#
_entry.id   AF-A0A832M3W5-F1
#
_cell.length_a   1.000
_cell.length_b   1.000
_cell.length_c   1.000
_cell.angle_alpha   90.00
_cell.angle_beta   90.00
_cell.angle_gamma   90.00
#
_symmetry.space_group_name_H-M   'P 1'
#
loop_
_entity.id
_entity.type
_entity.pdbx_description
1 polymer ?
#
loop_
_entity_poly.entity_id
_entity_poly.type
_entity_poly.pdbx_seq_one_letter_code
_entity_poly.pdbx_strand_id
1 'polypeptide(L)'
;MLITKWLNRGSTRRVLAIALGLTTLVIILRLVLGLLPQHPPPVTSFKPLETIPARIQQVQVGFYGLNIYELDISSDTYRMDAYVWFRWKGEIDPIADLEFANAVEDWG
;
A
#
# COMPACT_ATOMS: atom_id res chain seq x y z
N MET A 1 33.45 -53.92 -11.43
CA MET A 1 32.17 -53.28 -11.77
C MET A 1 31.03 -54.14 -11.23
N LEU A 2 30.47 -53.86 -10.04
CA LEU A 2 29.12 -54.28 -9.59
C LEU A 2 28.82 -54.06 -8.09
N ILE A 3 29.80 -53.79 -7.23
CA ILE A 3 29.56 -53.75 -5.76
C ILE A 3 29.10 -52.36 -5.25
N THR A 4 29.38 -51.27 -5.97
CA THR A 4 28.98 -49.92 -5.56
C THR A 4 27.57 -49.50 -6.02
N LYS A 5 26.90 -50.31 -6.86
CA LYS A 5 25.58 -49.99 -7.43
C LYS A 5 24.41 -50.40 -6.52
N TRP A 6 24.71 -51.04 -5.39
CA TRP A 6 23.75 -51.50 -4.38
C TRP A 6 23.81 -50.65 -3.10
N LEU A 7 24.38 -49.45 -3.15
CA LEU A 7 24.27 -48.49 -2.06
C LEU A 7 22.87 -47.85 -2.09
N ASN A 8 21.91 -48.60 -1.53
CA ASN A 8 20.87 -48.06 -0.67
C ASN A 8 19.96 -46.97 -1.27
N ARG A 9 19.29 -47.29 -2.39
CA ARG A 9 18.24 -46.45 -3.02
C ARG A 9 17.07 -46.12 -2.08
N GLY A 10 16.84 -46.97 -1.06
CA GLY A 10 15.86 -46.74 0.00
C GLY A 10 16.33 -45.76 1.07
N SER A 11 17.60 -45.82 1.49
CA SER A 11 18.18 -44.87 2.45
C SER A 11 18.36 -43.48 1.86
N THR A 12 18.81 -43.35 0.62
CA THR A 12 18.94 -42.03 -0.03
C THR A 12 17.61 -41.30 -0.12
N ARG A 13 16.52 -42.00 -0.46
CA ARG A 13 15.16 -41.42 -0.45
C ARG A 13 14.68 -41.02 0.95
N ARG A 14 15.01 -41.82 1.98
CA ARG A 14 14.68 -41.50 3.38
C ARG A 14 15.46 -40.30 3.89
N VAL A 15 16.75 -40.22 3.59
CA VAL A 15 17.61 -39.09 3.95
C VAL A 15 17.14 -37.81 3.25
N LEU A 16 16.78 -37.90 1.97
CA LEU A 16 16.21 -36.77 1.21
C LEU A 16 14.86 -36.32 1.80
N ALA A 17 13.98 -37.26 2.16
CA ALA A 17 12.68 -36.94 2.76
C ALA A 17 12.84 -36.25 4.13
N ILE A 18 13.77 -36.72 4.97
CA ILE A 18 14.09 -36.10 6.26
C ILE A 18 14.67 -34.71 6.07
N ALA A 19 15.60 -34.53 5.13
CA ALA A 19 16.20 -33.24 4.83
C ALA A 19 15.14 -32.23 4.35
N LEU A 20 14.26 -32.63 3.43
CA LEU A 20 13.13 -31.82 2.97
C LEU A 20 12.18 -31.45 4.12
N GLY A 21 11.84 -32.43 4.97
CA GLY A 21 10.99 -32.21 6.14
C GLY A 21 11.59 -31.17 7.10
N LEU A 22 12.89 -31.28 7.38
CA LEU A 22 13.61 -30.33 8.23
C LEU A 22 13.67 -28.94 7.62
N THR A 23 13.95 -28.81 6.32
CA THR A 23 13.94 -27.50 5.66
C THR A 23 12.56 -26.85 5.68
N THR A 24 11.51 -27.65 5.47
CA THR A 24 10.12 -27.14 5.50
C THR A 24 9.73 -26.71 6.90
N LEU A 25 10.11 -27.48 7.92
CA LEU A 25 9.88 -27.13 9.32
C LEU A 25 10.59 -25.83 9.74
N VAL A 26 11.84 -25.64 9.30
CA VAL A 26 12.59 -24.40 9.56
C VAL A 26 11.92 -23.20 8.89
N ILE A 27 11.40 -23.36 7.67
CA ILE A 27 10.66 -22.30 6.97
C ILE A 27 9.37 -21.95 7.70
N ILE A 28 8.58 -22.93 8.12
CA ILE A 28 7.34 -22.71 8.89
C ILE A 28 7.66 -22.03 10.22
N LEU A 29 8.71 -22.45 10.91
CA LEU A 29 9.12 -21.86 12.18
C LEU A 29 9.55 -20.39 12.00
N ARG A 30 10.26 -20.06 10.93
CA ARG A 30 10.62 -18.67 10.58
C ARG A 30 9.38 -17.82 10.31
N LEU A 31 8.35 -18.41 9.69
CA LEU A 31 7.07 -17.77 9.38
C LEU A 31 6.27 -17.47 10.66
N VAL A 32 6.12 -18.46 11.54
CA VAL A 32 5.38 -18.34 12.81
C VAL A 32 6.06 -17.37 13.78
N LEU A 33 7.39 -17.35 13.82
CA LEU A 33 8.15 -16.45 14.69
C LEU A 33 8.38 -15.05 14.08
N GLY A 34 7.85 -14.75 12.89
CA GLY A 34 8.00 -13.45 12.25
C GLY A 34 9.45 -13.06 11.91
N LEU A 35 10.36 -14.04 11.83
CA LEU A 35 11.80 -13.82 11.59
C LEU A 35 12.15 -13.64 10.11
N LEU A 36 11.13 -13.53 9.24
CA LEU A 36 11.36 -13.07 7.88
C LEU A 36 11.83 -11.62 7.93
N PRO A 37 12.85 -11.22 7.14
CA PRO A 37 13.22 -9.83 7.01
C PRO A 37 12.01 -9.07 6.48
N GLN A 38 11.33 -8.36 7.38
CA GLN A 38 10.34 -7.37 7.01
C GLN A 38 11.14 -6.27 6.31
N HIS A 39 11.04 -6.16 4.99
CA HIS A 39 11.43 -4.92 4.34
C HIS A 39 10.37 -3.91 4.78
N PRO A 40 10.67 -2.94 5.66
CA PRO A 40 9.71 -1.87 5.86
C PRO A 40 9.42 -1.30 4.46
N PRO A 41 8.14 -1.04 4.12
CA PRO A 41 7.85 -0.35 2.88
C PRO A 41 8.73 0.89 2.83
N PRO A 42 9.35 1.22 1.68
CA PRO A 42 10.14 2.43 1.56
C PRO A 42 9.28 3.57 2.09
N VAL A 43 9.72 4.18 3.19
CA VAL A 43 9.04 5.33 3.75
C VAL A 43 9.31 6.45 2.75
N THR A 44 8.40 6.62 1.81
CA THR A 44 8.42 7.75 0.89
C THR A 44 8.17 8.98 1.74
N SER A 45 9.25 9.57 2.26
CA SER A 45 9.19 10.84 2.97
C SER A 45 8.81 11.90 1.95
N PHE A 46 7.52 12.24 1.92
CA PHE A 46 7.05 13.36 1.13
C PHE A 46 7.64 14.63 1.75
N LYS A 47 8.74 15.12 1.18
CA LYS A 47 9.28 16.43 1.52
C LYS A 47 8.53 17.47 0.69
N PRO A 48 7.88 18.46 1.33
CA PRO A 48 7.36 19.61 0.61
C PRO A 48 8.47 20.26 -0.22
N LEU A 49 8.13 20.74 -1.41
CA LEU A 49 9.06 21.55 -2.19
C LEU A 49 9.42 22.81 -1.39
N GLU A 50 10.73 23.04 -1.17
CA GLU A 50 11.21 24.24 -0.48
C GLU A 50 10.96 25.52 -1.30
N THR A 51 10.94 25.38 -2.63
CA THR A 51 10.64 26.46 -3.56
C THR A 51 9.72 25.97 -4.66
N ILE A 52 8.74 26.78 -5.02
CA ILE A 52 7.84 26.48 -6.13
C ILE A 52 8.52 27.01 -7.41
N PRO A 53 8.75 26.15 -8.42
CA PRO A 53 9.28 26.60 -9.70
C PRO A 53 8.42 27.73 -10.28
N ALA A 54 9.04 28.76 -10.88
CA ALA A 54 8.35 29.98 -11.34
C ALA A 54 7.17 29.73 -12.32
N ARG A 55 7.14 28.57 -12.98
CA ARG A 55 6.10 28.15 -13.92
C ARG A 55 4.91 27.41 -13.27
N ILE A 56 4.99 27.13 -11.98
CA ILE A 56 3.97 26.43 -11.20
C ILE A 56 3.29 27.45 -10.29
N GLN A 57 1.96 27.46 -10.30
CA GLN A 57 1.18 28.26 -9.36
C GLN A 57 0.70 27.36 -8.22
N GLN A 58 0.78 27.86 -6.99
CA GLN A 58 0.32 27.14 -5.81
C GLN A 58 -1.07 27.64 -5.40
N VAL A 59 -1.95 26.68 -5.15
CA VAL A 59 -3.24 26.92 -4.50
C VAL A 59 -3.18 26.33 -3.11
N GLN A 60 -3.46 27.15 -2.09
CA GLN A 60 -3.70 26.67 -0.74
C GLN A 60 -5.18 26.31 -0.62
N VAL A 61 -5.47 25.06 -0.27
CA VAL A 61 -6.83 24.56 -0.10
C VAL A 61 -7.10 24.39 1.38
N GLY A 62 -8.23 24.92 1.84
CA GLY A 62 -8.75 24.66 3.16
C GLY A 62 -10.07 23.89 3.09
N PHE A 63 -10.32 23.09 4.11
CA PHE A 63 -11.47 22.21 4.21
C PHE A 63 -12.01 22.24 5.64
N TYR A 64 -13.32 22.42 5.79
CA TYR A 64 -14.01 22.38 7.08
C TYR A 64 -15.30 21.57 6.97
N GLY A 65 -15.28 20.36 7.52
CA GLY A 65 -16.45 19.48 7.56
C GLY A 65 -17.49 19.97 8.57
N LEU A 66 -18.75 19.96 8.16
CA LEU A 66 -19.90 20.34 8.98
C LEU A 66 -20.60 19.10 9.53
N ASN A 67 -21.07 18.23 8.63
CA ASN A 67 -21.79 17.01 8.97
C ASN A 67 -21.25 15.85 8.12
N ILE A 68 -21.23 14.65 8.71
CA ILE A 68 -21.05 13.39 8.00
C ILE A 68 -22.26 12.53 8.34
N TYR A 69 -22.94 12.01 7.33
CA TYR A 69 -24.20 11.28 7.48
C TYR A 69 -24.37 10.24 6.37
N GLU A 70 -25.42 9.42 6.48
CA GLU A 70 -25.75 8.38 5.50
C GLU A 70 -24.56 7.44 5.17
N LEU A 71 -23.88 6.93 6.21
CA LEU A 71 -22.85 5.90 6.04
C LEU A 71 -23.48 4.60 5.53
N ASP A 72 -23.07 4.14 4.35
CA ASP A 72 -23.44 2.85 3.78
C ASP A 72 -22.22 1.93 3.73
N ILE A 73 -22.22 0.93 4.62
CA ILE A 73 -21.15 -0.06 4.75
C ILE A 73 -21.14 -1.02 3.54
N SER A 74 -22.26 -1.20 2.86
CA SER A 74 -22.32 -2.11 1.72
C SER A 74 -21.61 -1.56 0.48
N SER A 75 -21.54 -0.23 0.37
CA SER A 75 -20.91 0.49 -0.73
C SER A 75 -19.63 1.24 -0.34
N ASP A 76 -19.25 1.22 0.95
CA ASP A 76 -18.14 2.02 1.52
C ASP A 76 -18.28 3.52 1.25
N THR A 77 -19.52 4.05 1.27
CA THR A 77 -19.83 5.44 0.96
C THR A 77 -20.41 6.21 2.15
N TYR A 78 -20.28 7.53 2.12
CA TYR A 78 -20.92 8.44 3.06
C TYR A 78 -21.22 9.78 2.38
N ARG A 79 -22.14 10.54 2.97
CA ARG A 79 -22.41 11.93 2.59
C ARG A 79 -21.80 12.92 3.56
N MET A 80 -21.40 14.07 3.04
CA MET A 80 -20.71 15.10 3.82
C MET A 80 -21.07 16.50 3.36
N ASP A 81 -21.42 17.34 4.32
CA ASP A 81 -21.53 18.79 4.11
C ASP A 81 -20.23 19.44 4.56
N ALA A 82 -19.63 20.30 3.74
CA ALA A 82 -18.38 20.97 4.07
C ALA A 82 -18.22 22.34 3.41
N TYR A 83 -17.43 23.20 4.03
CA TYR A 83 -16.86 24.37 3.37
C TYR A 83 -15.49 24.02 2.79
N VAL A 84 -15.29 24.38 1.52
CA VAL A 84 -14.00 24.33 0.84
C VAL A 84 -13.65 25.73 0.38
N TRP A 85 -12.42 26.17 0.60
CA TRP A 85 -11.95 27.46 0.13
C TRP A 85 -10.55 27.36 -0.44
N PHE A 86 -10.27 28.26 -1.37
CA PHE A 86 -9.02 28.33 -2.10
C PHE A 86 -8.37 29.68 -1.85
N ARG A 87 -7.06 29.68 -1.63
CA ARG A 87 -6.24 30.89 -1.57
C ARG A 87 -5.08 30.74 -2.52
N TRP A 88 -4.97 31.64 -3.50
CA TRP A 88 -3.95 31.58 -4.54
C TRP A 88 -3.49 32.99 -4.95
N LYS A 89 -2.45 33.03 -5.78
CA LYS A 89 -1.97 34.25 -6.44
C LYS A 89 -1.55 33.90 -7.86
N GLY A 90 -2.00 34.72 -8.82
CA GLY A 90 -1.69 34.58 -10.24
C GLY A 90 -2.95 34.41 -11.07
N GLU A 91 -2.78 34.08 -12.36
CA GLU A 91 -3.85 34.07 -13.36
C GLU A 91 -4.64 32.75 -13.41
N ILE A 92 -4.30 31.74 -12.59
CA ILE A 92 -5.08 30.49 -12.59
C ILE A 92 -6.47 30.72 -12.00
N ASP A 93 -7.45 30.03 -12.57
CA ASP A 93 -8.73 29.79 -11.94
C ASP A 93 -8.68 28.41 -11.25
N PRO A 94 -8.64 28.34 -9.91
CA PRO A 94 -8.49 27.08 -9.19
C PRO A 94 -9.76 26.23 -9.18
N ILE A 95 -10.91 26.77 -9.59
CA ILE A 95 -12.19 26.04 -9.58
C ILE A 95 -12.64 25.58 -10.96
N ALA A 96 -11.98 26.03 -12.04
CA ALA A 96 -12.35 25.67 -13.42
C ALA A 96 -12.34 24.16 -13.69
N ASP A 97 -11.37 23.45 -13.11
CA ASP A 97 -11.17 22.00 -13.26
C ASP A 97 -11.14 21.29 -11.89
N LEU A 98 -11.90 21.78 -10.91
CA LEU A 98 -11.95 21.17 -9.58
C LEU A 98 -12.66 19.82 -9.63
N GLU A 99 -12.00 18.78 -9.15
CA GLU A 99 -12.54 17.42 -9.03
C GLU A 99 -12.28 16.85 -7.63
N PHE A 100 -13.26 16.10 -7.10
CA PHE A 100 -13.08 15.25 -5.93
C PHE A 100 -12.82 13.81 -6.39
N ALA A 101 -11.56 13.36 -6.29
CA ALA A 101 -11.12 12.06 -6.81
C ALA A 101 -11.86 10.83 -6.25
N ASN A 102 -12.55 10.97 -5.12
CA ASN A 102 -13.32 9.92 -4.47
C ASN A 102 -14.83 10.24 -4.36
N ALA A 103 -15.33 11.19 -5.16
CA ALA A 103 -16.76 11.42 -5.24
C ALA A 103 -17.45 10.28 -5.99
N VAL A 104 -18.56 9.80 -5.43
CA VAL A 104 -19.42 8.77 -6.04
C VAL A 104 -20.52 9.41 -6.88
N GLU A 105 -20.99 10.58 -6.45
CA GLU A 105 -22.02 11.35 -7.13
C GLU A 105 -21.50 12.77 -7.32
N ASP A 106 -21.64 13.29 -8.53
CA ASP A 106 -21.48 14.71 -8.84
C ASP A 106 -22.88 15.30 -9.05
N TRP A 107 -23.23 16.29 -8.24
CA TRP A 107 -24.54 16.94 -8.24
C TRP A 107 -24.48 18.33 -8.89
N GLY A 108 -23.51 18.54 -9.78
CA GLY A 108 -23.36 19.72 -10.63
C GLY A 108 -24.52 19.98 -11.59
#